data_AF-A0A3M1F2Z2-F1
#
_entry.id   AF-A0A3M1F2Z2-F1
#
_cell.length_a   1.000
_cell.length_b   1.000
_cell.length_c   1.000
_cell.angle_alpha   90.00
_cell.angle_beta   90.00
_cell.angle_gamma   90.00
#
_symmetry.space_group_name_H-M   'P 1'
#
loop_
_entity.id
_entity.type
_entity.pdbx_description
1 polymer ?
#
loop_
_entity_poly.entity_id
_entity_poly.type
_entity_poly.pdbx_seq_one_letter_code
_entity_poly.pdbx_strand_id
1 'polypeptide(L)'
;MAATFPLVIHATHEAGVKVGGIGAVLDGLLASPVYNETVQRSILVGPMFGWDPVQMERLNSPRNRLTIHYSSLHGVFDNVEPALRQALQG
;
A
#
# COMPACT_ATOMS: atom_id res chain seq x y z
N MET A 1 -12.97 -19.31 -10.76
CA MET A 1 -11.61 -19.68 -10.30
C MET A 1 -10.87 -18.38 -10.00
N ALA A 2 -10.26 -18.24 -8.82
CA ALA A 2 -9.47 -17.05 -8.52
C ALA A 2 -8.20 -17.05 -9.39
N ALA A 3 -7.85 -15.91 -9.98
CA ALA A 3 -6.62 -15.78 -10.73
C ALA A 3 -5.42 -16.03 -9.80
N THR A 4 -4.49 -16.90 -10.22
CA THR A 4 -3.23 -17.12 -9.51
C THR A 4 -2.18 -16.20 -10.10
N PHE A 5 -1.55 -15.40 -9.26
CA PHE A 5 -0.49 -14.47 -9.65
C PHE A 5 0.64 -14.51 -8.60
N PRO A 6 1.91 -14.27 -8.99
CA PRO A 6 3.00 -14.12 -8.04
C PRO A 6 2.74 -12.93 -7.10
N LEU A 7 2.55 -13.24 -5.82
CA LEU A 7 2.29 -12.28 -4.75
C LEU A 7 3.50 -12.21 -3.83
N VAL A 8 3.97 -11.00 -3.54
CA VAL A 8 4.94 -10.75 -2.47
C VAL A 8 4.37 -9.76 -1.47
N ILE A 9 4.55 -10.06 -0.19
CA ILE A 9 4.16 -9.19 0.92
C ILE A 9 5.43 -8.70 1.62
N HIS A 10 5.68 -7.39 1.58
CA HIS A 10 6.77 -6.74 2.29
C HIS A 10 6.25 -6.20 3.62
N ALA A 11 6.56 -6.89 4.71
CA ALA A 11 6.19 -6.47 6.05
C ALA A 11 7.35 -5.69 6.71
N THR A 12 7.19 -4.38 6.88
CA THR A 12 8.22 -3.53 7.50
C THR A 12 7.62 -2.28 8.14
N HIS A 13 8.31 -1.76 9.16
CA HIS A 13 7.97 -0.47 9.78
C HIS A 13 8.16 0.72 8.82
N GLU A 14 8.89 0.55 7.72
CA GLU A 14 9.12 1.56 6.68
C GLU A 14 8.15 1.46 5.48
N ALA A 15 7.08 0.65 5.57
CA ALA A 15 6.15 0.43 4.47
C ALA A 15 5.43 1.73 4.04
N GLY A 16 4.99 2.51 5.03
CA GLY A 16 4.28 3.78 4.83
C GLY A 16 5.22 4.98 4.68
N VAL A 17 6.42 4.93 5.26
CA VAL A 17 7.39 6.04 5.27
C VAL A 17 8.82 5.51 5.13
N LYS A 18 9.60 6.11 4.24
CA LYS A 18 11.03 5.82 4.13
C LYS A 18 11.79 6.61 5.19
N VAL A 19 12.42 5.89 6.10
CA VAL A 19 13.21 6.45 7.20
C VAL A 19 14.69 6.14 7.00
N GLY A 20 15.02 5.00 6.39
CA GLY A 20 16.38 4.53 6.24
C GLY A 20 16.57 3.56 5.07
N GLY A 21 17.45 2.58 5.30
CA GLY A 21 17.91 1.67 4.25
C GLY A 21 16.80 0.76 3.70
N ILE A 22 15.85 0.33 4.54
CA ILE A 22 14.78 -0.58 4.10
C ILE A 22 13.84 0.16 3.14
N GLY A 23 13.47 1.40 3.45
CA GLY A 23 12.68 2.23 2.54
C GLY A 23 13.40 2.48 1.20
N ALA A 24 14.74 2.59 1.20
CA ALA A 24 15.51 2.69 -0.03
C ALA A 24 15.48 1.40 -0.88
N VAL A 25 15.52 0.23 -0.24
CA VAL A 25 15.35 -1.06 -0.92
C VAL A 25 13.96 -1.18 -1.53
N LEU A 26 12.90 -0.81 -0.80
CA LEU A 26 11.54 -0.82 -1.32
C LEU A 26 11.37 0.13 -2.51
N ASP A 27 11.90 1.35 -2.43
CA ASP A 27 11.87 2.28 -3.57
C ASP A 27 12.55 1.68 -4.81
N GLY A 28 13.68 1.00 -4.64
CA GLY A 28 14.40 0.35 -5.72
C GLY A 28 13.65 -0.83 -6.34
N LEU A 29 13.07 -1.70 -5.51
CA LEU A 29 12.28 -2.86 -5.98
C LEU A 29 11.04 -2.39 -6.74
N LEU A 30 10.27 -1.45 -6.17
CA LEU A 30 9.01 -1.01 -6.77
C LEU A 30 9.22 -0.13 -8.02
N ALA A 31 10.38 0.50 -8.16
CA ALA A 31 10.76 1.20 -9.39
C ALA A 31 11.35 0.27 -10.47
N SER A 32 11.71 -0.97 -10.15
CA SER A 32 12.33 -1.91 -11.08
C SER A 32 11.30 -2.52 -12.03
N PRO A 33 11.43 -2.36 -13.36
CA PRO A 33 10.53 -2.98 -14.32
C PRO A 33 10.54 -4.51 -14.23
N VAL A 34 11.72 -5.12 -14.12
CA VAL A 34 11.88 -6.58 -14.02
C VAL A 34 11.17 -7.14 -12.80
N TYR A 35 11.24 -6.42 -11.67
CA TYR A 35 10.53 -6.81 -10.46
C TYR A 35 9.01 -6.75 -10.66
N ASN A 36 8.49 -5.67 -11.24
CA ASN A 36 7.05 -5.48 -11.46
C ASN A 36 6.46 -6.44 -12.52
N GLU A 37 7.25 -6.88 -13.49
CA GLU A 37 6.85 -7.90 -14.47
C GLU A 37 6.77 -9.29 -13.84
N THR A 38 7.67 -9.59 -12.90
CA THR A 38 7.75 -10.89 -12.23
C THR A 38 6.78 -11.00 -11.06
N VAL A 39 6.71 -9.96 -10.23
CA VAL A 39 5.84 -9.87 -9.05
C VAL A 39 4.61 -9.06 -9.41
N GLN A 40 3.63 -9.76 -9.99
CA GLN A 40 2.39 -9.16 -10.49
C GLN A 40 1.55 -8.45 -9.41
N ARG A 41 1.76 -8.79 -8.13
CA ARG A 41 1.19 -8.03 -7.01
C ARG A 41 2.19 -7.92 -5.86
N SER A 42 2.48 -6.69 -5.47
CA SER A 42 3.23 -6.37 -4.25
C SER A 42 2.29 -5.75 -3.23
N ILE A 43 2.32 -6.24 -1.99
CA ILE A 43 1.61 -5.65 -0.85
C ILE A 43 2.67 -5.16 0.13
N LEU A 44 2.60 -3.88 0.51
CA LEU A 44 3.39 -3.35 1.62
C LEU A 44 2.52 -3.35 2.88
N VAL A 45 3.04 -3.91 3.97
CA VAL A 45 2.35 -3.97 5.26
C VAL A 45 3.25 -3.36 6.32
N GLY A 46 2.70 -2.47 7.13
CA GLY A 46 3.43 -1.84 8.22
C GLY A 46 2.52 -1.04 9.13
N PRO A 47 3.11 -0.41 10.16
CA PRO A 47 2.38 0.48 11.04
C PRO A 47 1.88 1.69 10.25
N MET A 48 0.69 2.16 10.62
CA MET A 48 0.08 3.37 10.08
C MET A 48 -0.07 4.39 11.21
N PHE A 49 0.65 5.49 11.11
CA PHE A 49 0.57 6.59 12.07
C PHE A 49 -0.30 7.71 11.48
N GLY A 50 -1.62 7.47 11.43
CA GLY A 50 -2.58 8.37 10.79
C GLY A 50 -2.65 9.80 11.35
N TRP A 51 -2.07 10.01 12.54
CA TRP A 51 -1.95 11.31 13.20
C TRP A 51 -0.70 12.09 12.78
N ASP A 52 0.28 11.46 12.15
CA ASP A 52 1.54 12.09 11.72
C ASP A 52 1.41 12.57 10.25
N PRO A 53 1.30 13.89 10.01
CA PRO A 53 1.10 14.42 8.67
C PRO A 53 2.29 14.13 7.72
N VAL A 54 3.51 13.97 8.25
CA VAL A 54 4.70 13.68 7.44
C VAL A 54 4.64 12.26 6.92
N GLN A 55 4.25 11.30 7.76
CA GLN A 55 4.10 9.91 7.34
C GLN A 55 2.91 9.73 6.40
N MET A 56 1.85 10.51 6.60
CA MET A 56 0.68 10.51 5.73
C MET A 56 0.90 11.21 4.39
N GLU A 57 1.98 12.01 4.22
CA GLU A 57 2.30 12.64 2.93
C GLU A 57 2.46 11.58 1.82
N ARG A 58 3.00 10.40 2.13
CA ARG A 58 3.12 9.32 1.14
C ARG A 58 1.78 8.85 0.58
N LEU A 59 0.74 8.80 1.39
CA LEU A 59 -0.60 8.40 0.96
C LEU A 59 -1.40 9.56 0.36
N ASN A 60 -1.24 10.77 0.90
CA ASN A 60 -2.13 11.90 0.62
C ASN A 60 -1.55 12.89 -0.40
N SER A 61 -0.25 12.84 -0.70
CA SER A 61 0.37 13.78 -1.63
C SER A 61 -0.13 13.55 -3.06
N PRO A 62 -0.66 14.59 -3.72
CA PRO A 62 -1.11 14.51 -5.11
C PRO A 62 0.04 14.20 -6.08
N ARG A 63 1.29 14.38 -5.65
CA ARG A 63 2.49 14.11 -6.47
C ARG A 63 2.81 12.61 -6.58
N ASN A 64 2.28 11.79 -5.68
CA ASN A 64 2.63 10.36 -5.63
C ASN A 64 1.84 9.53 -6.65
N ARG A 65 0.86 10.14 -7.33
CA ARG A 65 0.03 9.50 -8.38
C ARG A 65 -0.60 8.17 -7.93
N LEU A 66 -0.92 8.09 -6.64
CA LEU A 66 -1.62 6.95 -6.07
C LEU A 66 -3.12 7.11 -6.27
N THR A 67 -3.79 6.03 -6.64
CA THR A 67 -5.25 5.93 -6.60
C THR A 67 -5.63 5.12 -5.36
N ILE A 68 -6.32 5.76 -4.41
CA ILE A 68 -6.82 5.09 -3.21
C ILE A 68 -8.13 4.42 -3.58
N HIS A 69 -8.15 3.09 -3.66
CA HIS A 69 -9.38 2.31 -3.86
C HIS A 69 -10.11 2.04 -2.53
N TYR A 70 -9.38 1.95 -1.42
CA TYR A 70 -9.94 1.72 -0.10
C TYR A 70 -9.11 2.45 0.96
N SER A 71 -9.78 3.13 1.87
CA SER A 71 -9.19 3.68 3.09
C SER A 71 -10.28 3.90 4.14
N SER A 72 -10.25 3.14 5.22
CA SER A 72 -11.14 3.36 6.36
C SER A 72 -10.88 4.72 7.03
N LEU A 73 -9.63 5.19 7.05
CA LEU A 73 -9.25 6.49 7.59
C LEU A 73 -9.87 7.66 6.81
N HIS A 74 -9.92 7.54 5.48
CA HIS A 74 -10.45 8.59 4.60
C HIS A 74 -11.92 8.37 4.21
N GLY A 75 -12.55 7.30 4.68
CA GLY A 75 -13.92 6.94 4.33
C GLY A 75 -14.09 6.50 2.86
N VAL A 76 -13.04 5.99 2.22
CA VAL A 76 -13.03 5.55 0.81
C VAL A 76 -13.29 4.04 0.75
N PHE A 77 -14.27 3.61 -0.04
CA PHE A 77 -14.75 2.23 -0.12
C PHE A 77 -15.04 1.78 -1.55
N ASP A 78 -14.22 2.22 -2.51
CA ASP A 78 -14.48 2.01 -3.94
C ASP A 78 -14.42 0.53 -4.30
N ASN A 79 -15.44 0.04 -5.00
CA ASN A 79 -15.56 -1.35 -5.45
C ASN A 79 -15.41 -2.40 -4.33
N VAL A 80 -15.67 -2.03 -3.08
CA VAL A 80 -15.70 -2.98 -1.97
C VAL A 80 -17.11 -3.52 -1.81
N GLU A 81 -17.24 -4.85 -1.88
CA GLU A 81 -18.50 -5.55 -1.64
C GLU A 81 -19.10 -5.11 -0.28
N PRO A 82 -20.42 -4.84 -0.18
CA PRO A 82 -21.05 -4.37 1.05
C PRO A 82 -20.73 -5.21 2.29
N ALA A 83 -20.68 -6.54 2.15
CA ALA A 83 -20.33 -7.45 3.25
C ALA A 83 -18.87 -7.26 3.71
N LEU A 84 -17.93 -7.14 2.76
CA LEU A 84 -16.52 -6.89 3.05
C LEU A 84 -16.31 -5.50 3.66
N ARG A 85 -17.02 -4.48 3.16
CA ARG A 85 -17.00 -3.13 3.73
C ARG A 85 -17.43 -3.15 5.20
N GLN A 86 -18.53 -3.83 5.50
CA GLN A 86 -19.01 -3.96 6.88
C GLN A 86 -17.98 -4.69 7.77
N ALA A 87 -17.34 -5.74 7.26
CA ALA A 87 -16.31 -6.48 7.99
C ALA A 87 -15.03 -5.65 8.25
N LEU A 88 -14.67 -4.74 7.35
CA LEU A 88 -13.48 -3.88 7.50
C LEU A 88 -13.75 -2.56 8.28
N GLN A 89 -15.00 -2.32 8.68
CA GLN A 89 -15.44 -1.16 9.45
C GLN A 89 -15.69 -1.45 10.94
N GLY A 90 -15.65 -2.73 11.35
CA GLY A 90 -15.74 -3.16 12.76
C GLY A 90 -14.39 -3.17 13.47
#